data_AF-A0A353XZL1-F1
#
_entry.id   AF-A0A353XZL1-F1
#
_cell.length_a   1.000
_cell.length_b   1.000
_cell.length_c   1.000
_cell.angle_alpha   90.00
_cell.angle_beta   90.00
_cell.angle_gamma   90.00
#
_symmetry.space_group_name_H-M   'P 1'
#
loop_
_entity.id
_entity.type
_entity.pdbx_description
1 polymer ?
#
loop_
_entity_poly.entity_id
_entity_poly.type
_entity_poly.pdbx_seq_one_letter_code
_entity_poly.pdbx_strand_id
1 'polypeptide(L)'
;KGKNFALIANTRIHVDKAAKGGYFFRDVDVEQLEERDVVKILDDYKGFIIDGRKVSLKASSCPAYGIPRGCKMKSIGRYRRTPGWLNAGKPLELKCNIRDRGKSCSGSGSLKSVKVGGVCDTQMRPVSGVR
;
A
#
# COMPACT_ATOMS: atom_id res chain seq x y z
N LYS A 1 -22.40 2.72 36.17
CA LYS A 1 -22.85 2.11 34.90
C LYS A 1 -22.56 3.09 33.76
N GLY A 2 -21.52 2.84 32.97
CA GLY A 2 -21.28 3.53 31.69
C GLY A 2 -21.15 2.44 30.63
N LYS A 3 -22.25 2.18 29.91
CA LYS A 3 -22.39 1.08 28.94
C LYS A 3 -22.07 1.52 27.50
N ASN A 4 -21.49 2.71 27.32
CA ASN A 4 -21.30 3.28 26.00
C ASN A 4 -19.91 2.90 25.50
N PHE A 5 -19.82 1.76 24.82
CA PHE A 5 -18.63 1.39 24.05
C PHE A 5 -19.03 1.37 22.57
N ALA A 6 -18.31 2.10 21.73
CA ALA A 6 -18.38 1.91 20.29
C ALA A 6 -17.46 0.73 19.93
N LEU A 7 -18.02 -0.29 19.28
CA LEU A 7 -17.21 -1.36 18.71
C LEU A 7 -16.73 -0.92 17.33
N ILE A 8 -15.48 -0.51 17.25
CA ILE A 8 -14.79 -0.25 15.98
C ILE A 8 -14.07 -1.53 15.59
N ALA A 9 -14.78 -2.46 14.94
CA ALA A 9 -14.20 -3.72 14.49
C ALA A 9 -13.53 -3.54 13.11
N ASN A 10 -12.31 -4.04 12.97
CA ASN A 10 -11.54 -4.07 11.71
C ASN A 10 -11.20 -2.70 11.08
N THR A 11 -11.44 -1.58 11.76
CA THR A 11 -11.02 -0.26 11.27
C THR A 11 -9.56 0.03 11.62
N ARG A 12 -8.88 0.77 10.76
CA ARG A 12 -7.54 1.30 11.06
C ARG A 12 -7.68 2.63 11.78
N ILE A 13 -6.93 2.78 12.86
CA ILE A 13 -6.88 4.01 13.64
C ILE A 13 -5.46 4.54 13.71
N HIS A 14 -5.32 5.84 13.82
CA HIS A 14 -4.11 6.50 14.25
C HIS A 14 -4.15 6.58 15.77
N VAL A 15 -3.21 5.91 16.43
CA VAL A 15 -3.13 5.90 17.89
C VAL A 15 -2.37 7.14 18.34
N ASP A 16 -3.05 8.00 19.11
CA ASP A 16 -2.49 9.22 19.67
C ASP A 16 -1.97 8.96 21.10
N LYS A 17 -2.06 9.96 21.98
CA LYS A 17 -1.58 9.89 23.36
C LYS A 17 -2.28 8.77 24.16
N ALA A 18 -1.52 8.13 25.04
CA ALA A 18 -2.05 7.17 26.00
C ALA A 18 -3.00 7.85 27.00
N ALA A 19 -3.98 7.08 27.48
CA ALA A 19 -4.93 7.48 28.52
C ALA A 19 -5.12 6.33 29.52
N LYS A 20 -5.81 6.58 30.63
CA LYS A 20 -6.07 5.53 31.64
C LYS A 20 -6.87 4.38 31.00
N GLY A 21 -6.22 3.23 30.83
CA GLY A 21 -6.82 2.02 30.28
C GLY A 21 -6.89 1.95 28.75
N GLY A 22 -6.27 2.87 28.02
CA GLY A 22 -6.39 2.91 26.56
C GLY A 22 -5.65 4.04 25.87
N TYR A 23 -6.17 4.45 24.72
CA TYR A 23 -5.58 5.49 23.88
C TYR A 23 -6.63 6.44 23.34
N PHE A 24 -6.27 7.72 23.19
CA PHE A 24 -6.97 8.56 22.24
C PHE A 24 -6.63 8.10 20.82
N PHE A 25 -7.56 8.30 19.90
CA PHE A 25 -7.39 7.83 18.54
C PHE A 25 -8.11 8.74 17.55
N ARG A 26 -7.69 8.64 16.30
CA ARG A 26 -8.34 9.22 15.12
C ARG A 26 -8.54 8.13 14.09
N ASP A 27 -9.59 8.26 13.29
CA ASP A 27 -9.85 7.34 12.21
C ASP A 27 -8.85 7.56 11.06
N VAL A 28 -8.50 6.47 10.39
CA VAL A 28 -7.63 6.49 9.22
C VAL A 28 -8.43 5.97 8.04
N ASP A 29 -8.82 6.90 7.17
CA ASP A 29 -9.40 6.59 5.88
C ASP A 29 -8.28 6.48 4.84
N VAL A 30 -8.30 5.42 4.03
CA VAL A 30 -7.27 5.13 3.02
C VAL A 30 -7.94 4.93 1.68
N GLU A 31 -7.74 5.87 0.79
CA GLU A 31 -8.16 5.81 -0.60
C GLU A 31 -7.00 5.28 -1.46
N GLN A 32 -7.19 4.11 -2.06
CA GLN A 32 -6.20 3.47 -2.92
C GLN A 32 -6.38 3.94 -4.36
N LEU A 33 -5.55 4.88 -4.81
CA LEU A 33 -5.52 5.33 -6.20
C LEU A 33 -4.53 4.51 -7.02
N GLU A 34 -4.57 4.67 -8.35
CA GLU A 34 -3.74 3.92 -9.29
C GLU A 34 -2.22 4.11 -9.08
N GLU A 35 -1.79 5.32 -8.75
CA GLU A 35 -0.36 5.62 -8.58
C GLU A 35 0.03 5.85 -7.11
N ARG A 36 -0.96 6.07 -6.22
CA ARG A 36 -0.70 6.41 -4.82
C ARG A 36 -1.80 6.00 -3.86
N ASP A 37 -1.45 5.88 -2.58
CA ASP A 37 -2.44 5.83 -1.51
C ASP A 37 -2.61 7.23 -0.91
N VAL A 38 -3.86 7.65 -0.74
CA VAL A 38 -4.21 8.90 -0.06
C VAL A 38 -4.73 8.54 1.33
N VAL A 39 -4.05 9.03 2.36
CA VAL A 39 -4.41 8.78 3.75
C VAL A 39 -5.02 10.05 4.35
N LYS A 40 -6.23 9.93 4.89
CA LYS A 40 -6.90 10.99 5.65
C LYS A 40 -6.99 10.56 7.11
N ILE A 41 -6.63 11.46 8.01
CA ILE A 41 -6.74 11.25 9.46
C ILE A 41 -7.86 12.15 9.96
N LEU A 42 -8.93 11.54 10.48
CA LEU A 42 -10.17 12.21 10.86
C LEU A 42 -10.44 12.06 12.36
N ASP A 43 -10.88 13.13 13.01
CA ASP A 43 -11.19 13.14 14.45
C ASP A 43 -12.70 13.08 14.69
N ASP A 44 -13.35 12.04 14.15
CA ASP A 44 -14.79 11.85 14.25
C ASP A 44 -15.24 11.45 15.68
N TYR A 45 -14.29 11.02 16.52
CA TYR A 45 -14.51 10.55 17.90
C TYR A 45 -13.73 11.38 18.92
N LYS A 46 -13.78 12.71 18.80
CA LYS A 46 -13.03 13.61 19.67
C LYS A 46 -13.29 13.34 21.16
N GLY A 47 -12.20 13.10 21.89
CA GLY A 47 -12.23 12.85 23.33
C GLY A 47 -12.58 11.42 23.75
N PHE A 48 -12.85 10.52 22.80
CA PHE A 48 -13.04 9.10 23.10
C PHE A 48 -11.72 8.40 23.36
N ILE A 49 -11.78 7.38 24.23
CA ILE A 49 -10.67 6.49 24.54
C ILE A 49 -11.04 5.10 24.06
N ILE A 50 -10.21 4.53 23.19
CA ILE A 50 -10.32 3.11 22.82
C ILE A 50 -9.64 2.25 23.89
N ASP A 51 -10.32 1.18 24.32
CA ASP A 51 -9.78 0.22 25.28
C ASP A 51 -8.48 -0.39 24.75
N GLY A 52 -7.39 -0.25 25.50
CA GLY A 52 -6.05 -0.68 25.06
C GLY A 52 -5.96 -2.18 24.79
N ARG A 53 -6.82 -3.00 25.41
CA ARG A 53 -6.87 -4.46 25.17
C ARG A 53 -7.40 -4.81 23.77
N LYS A 54 -8.09 -3.87 23.12
CA LYS A 54 -8.60 -4.01 21.75
C LYS A 54 -7.64 -3.45 20.70
N VAL A 55 -6.52 -2.86 21.13
CA VAL A 55 -5.52 -2.25 20.24
C VAL A 55 -4.28 -3.13 20.20
N SER A 56 -3.84 -3.48 18.99
CA SER A 56 -2.54 -4.13 18.78
C SER A 56 -1.59 -3.16 18.11
N LEU A 57 -0.57 -2.69 18.85
CA LEU A 57 0.50 -1.82 18.33
C LEU A 57 1.65 -2.60 17.69
N LYS A 58 1.41 -3.85 17.28
CA LYS A 58 2.42 -4.66 16.63
C LYS A 58 2.81 -4.01 15.30
N ALA A 59 4.11 -3.80 15.11
CA ALA A 59 4.63 -3.33 13.85
C ALA A 59 4.24 -4.31 12.73
N SER A 60 3.62 -3.80 11.68
CA SER A 60 3.42 -4.52 10.43
C SER A 60 4.12 -3.74 9.33
N SER A 61 4.77 -4.45 8.41
CA SER A 61 5.42 -3.81 7.27
C SER A 61 4.64 -4.09 6.00
N CYS A 62 4.44 -3.06 5.20
CA CYS A 62 3.95 -3.19 3.83
C CYS A 62 5.07 -2.69 2.92
N PRO A 63 5.59 -3.50 1.99
CA PRO A 63 6.55 -3.02 1.01
C PRO A 63 5.91 -2.02 0.04
N ALA A 64 6.69 -1.00 -0.35
CA ALA A 64 6.27 -0.03 -1.37
C ALA A 64 5.93 -0.75 -2.67
N TYR A 65 4.75 -0.49 -3.23
CA TYR A 65 4.15 -1.15 -4.40
C TYR A 65 4.10 -2.69 -4.35
N GLY A 66 4.44 -3.32 -3.22
CA GLY A 66 4.62 -4.76 -3.16
C GLY A 66 5.97 -5.26 -3.70
N ILE A 67 6.93 -4.38 -3.92
CA ILE A 67 8.23 -4.70 -4.56
C ILE A 67 9.28 -5.08 -3.52
N PRO A 68 10.22 -6.01 -3.83
CA PRO A 68 11.31 -6.38 -2.92
C PRO A 68 12.26 -5.20 -2.64
N ARG A 69 12.91 -5.21 -1.47
CA ARG A 69 13.75 -4.09 -0.97
C ARG A 69 14.92 -3.66 -1.87
N GLY A 70 15.33 -4.48 -2.85
CA GLY A 70 16.47 -4.19 -3.74
C GLY A 70 16.17 -3.18 -4.86
N CYS A 71 14.91 -2.79 -5.05
CA CYS A 71 14.53 -1.90 -6.14
C CYS A 71 14.61 -0.43 -5.74
N LYS A 72 15.40 0.36 -6.48
CA LYS A 72 15.49 1.81 -6.28
C LYS A 72 14.23 2.49 -6.82
N MET A 73 13.57 3.26 -5.99
CA MET A 73 12.41 4.09 -6.37
C MET A 73 12.75 5.56 -6.16
N LYS A 74 12.38 6.40 -7.13
CA LYS A 74 12.51 7.86 -7.00
C LYS A 74 11.48 8.44 -6.04
N SER A 75 10.28 7.87 -6.02
CA SER A 75 9.18 8.25 -5.14
C SER A 75 8.33 7.03 -4.78
N ILE A 76 7.86 7.01 -3.54
CA ILE A 76 6.90 6.01 -3.07
C ILE A 76 5.50 6.61 -3.16
N GLY A 77 4.66 6.03 -4.01
CA GLY A 77 3.26 6.39 -4.14
C GLY A 77 2.37 5.49 -3.30
N ARG A 78 2.64 4.18 -3.28
CA ARG A 78 1.72 3.17 -2.74
C ARG A 78 2.43 2.18 -1.82
N TYR A 79 1.72 1.67 -0.83
CA TYR A 79 2.11 0.51 -0.02
C TYR A 79 1.11 -0.64 -0.20
N ARG A 80 1.60 -1.86 -0.44
CA ARG A 80 0.73 -3.03 -0.63
C ARG A 80 1.11 -4.15 0.33
N ARG A 81 0.10 -4.79 0.92
CA ARG A 81 0.27 -6.14 1.44
C ARG A 81 0.47 -7.07 0.27
N THR A 82 1.57 -7.79 0.28
CA THR A 82 1.86 -8.81 -0.72
C THR A 82 1.62 -10.18 -0.12
N PRO A 83 0.87 -11.05 -0.80
CA PRO A 83 0.82 -12.45 -0.42
C PRO A 83 2.23 -13.05 -0.46
N GLY A 84 2.56 -13.92 0.50
CA GLY A 84 3.90 -14.50 0.59
C GLY A 84 4.32 -15.25 -0.68
N TRP A 85 3.36 -15.89 -1.36
CA TRP A 85 3.59 -16.63 -2.60
C TRP A 85 4.10 -15.77 -3.77
N LEU A 86 3.81 -14.46 -3.78
CA LEU A 86 4.27 -13.54 -4.83
C LEU A 86 5.80 -13.38 -4.84
N ASN A 87 6.45 -13.65 -3.71
CA ASN A 87 7.91 -13.65 -3.59
C ASN A 87 8.51 -15.06 -3.73
N ALA A 88 7.69 -16.11 -3.71
CA ALA A 88 8.13 -17.50 -3.89
C ALA A 88 8.26 -17.90 -5.37
N GLY A 89 7.48 -17.27 -6.25
CA GLY A 89 7.55 -17.50 -7.69
C GLY A 89 8.73 -16.80 -8.39
N LYS A 90 9.04 -17.24 -9.61
CA LYS A 90 10.04 -16.62 -10.50
C LYS A 90 9.40 -15.49 -11.33
N PRO A 91 9.88 -14.24 -11.23
CA PRO A 91 9.36 -13.11 -12.02
C PRO A 91 9.52 -13.33 -13.52
N LEU A 92 8.50 -12.94 -14.28
CA LEU A 92 8.47 -13.04 -15.74
C LEU A 92 8.64 -11.63 -16.35
N GLU A 93 9.86 -11.30 -16.77
CA GLU A 93 10.10 -10.05 -17.51
C GLU A 93 9.86 -10.28 -19.01
N LEU A 94 8.88 -9.58 -19.57
CA LEU A 94 8.62 -9.52 -21.00
C LEU A 94 9.42 -8.37 -21.62
N LYS A 95 10.13 -8.68 -22.70
CA LYS A 95 10.85 -7.69 -23.51
C LYS A 95 10.09 -7.47 -24.81
N CYS A 96 9.59 -6.25 -25.01
CA CYS A 96 8.80 -5.89 -26.18
C CYS A 96 9.46 -4.71 -26.90
N ASN A 97 9.28 -4.61 -28.21
CA ASN A 97 9.61 -3.41 -28.97
C ASN A 97 8.32 -2.66 -29.28
N ILE A 98 8.25 -1.39 -28.87
CA ILE A 98 7.09 -0.53 -29.10
C ILE A 98 7.50 0.68 -29.94
N ARG A 99 6.55 1.28 -30.67
CA ARG A 99 6.75 2.61 -31.27
C ARG A 99 6.35 3.66 -30.24
N ASP A 100 7.34 4.30 -29.62
CA ASP A 100 7.14 5.42 -28.71
C ASP A 100 6.85 6.70 -29.50
N ARG A 101 5.63 7.23 -29.34
CA ARG A 101 5.13 8.45 -30.00
C ARG A 101 5.19 9.70 -29.10
N GLY A 102 5.84 9.62 -27.95
CA GLY A 102 5.90 10.72 -26.99
C GLY A 102 4.54 11.05 -26.36
N LYS A 103 4.52 12.07 -25.50
CA LYS A 103 3.34 12.42 -24.69
C LYS A 103 2.11 12.83 -25.51
N SER A 104 2.31 13.45 -26.67
CA SER A 104 1.23 13.90 -27.55
C SER A 104 0.62 12.76 -28.38
N CYS A 105 1.24 11.58 -28.37
CA CYS A 105 0.86 10.44 -29.21
C CYS A 105 0.79 10.75 -30.73
N SER A 106 1.40 11.86 -31.17
CA SER A 106 1.37 12.34 -32.56
C SER A 106 2.70 12.06 -33.27
N GLY A 107 2.63 11.44 -34.45
CA GLY A 107 3.79 11.12 -35.29
C GLY A 107 4.07 9.62 -35.46
N SER A 108 5.07 9.30 -36.28
CA SER A 108 5.47 7.92 -36.61
C SER A 108 6.08 7.18 -35.41
N GLY A 109 6.67 7.92 -34.47
CA GLY A 109 7.33 7.40 -33.27
C GLY A 109 8.67 6.73 -33.56
N SER A 110 9.38 6.37 -32.50
CA SER A 110 10.66 5.65 -32.57
C SER A 110 10.52 4.24 -31.98
N LEU A 111 11.18 3.25 -32.58
CA LEU A 111 11.18 1.90 -32.02
C LEU A 111 12.03 1.89 -30.74
N LYS A 112 11.42 1.50 -29.61
CA LYS A 112 12.09 1.38 -28.31
C LYS A 112 11.85 0.01 -27.71
N SER A 113 12.90 -0.55 -27.15
CA SER A 113 12.81 -1.76 -26.34
C SER A 113 12.34 -1.39 -24.93
N VAL A 114 11.25 -2.02 -24.49
CA VAL A 114 10.66 -1.84 -23.17
C VAL A 114 10.57 -3.18 -22.45
N LYS A 115 10.63 -3.11 -21.12
CA LYS A 115 10.50 -4.26 -20.22
C LYS A 115 9.23 -4.08 -19.40
N VAL A 116 8.42 -5.13 -19.32
CA VAL A 116 7.20 -5.18 -18.50
C VAL A 116 7.27 -6.43 -17.63
N GLY A 117 6.84 -6.33 -16.38
CA GLY A 117 6.78 -7.51 -15.51
C GLY A 117 8.08 -7.83 -14.77
N GLY A 118 9.08 -6.95 -14.84
CA GLY A 118 10.34 -7.11 -14.14
C GLY A 118 10.17 -7.13 -12.61
N VAL A 119 11.22 -7.57 -11.90
CA VAL A 119 11.23 -7.67 -10.41
C VAL A 119 10.83 -6.35 -9.73
N CYS A 120 11.19 -5.22 -10.34
CA CYS A 120 10.97 -3.86 -9.84
C CYS A 120 9.80 -3.12 -10.50
N ASP A 121 8.96 -3.82 -11.29
CA ASP A 121 7.79 -3.22 -11.94
C ASP A 121 6.68 -2.94 -10.90
N THR A 122 6.26 -1.68 -10.81
CA THR A 122 5.32 -1.16 -9.80
C THR A 122 3.86 -1.46 -10.11
N GLN A 123 3.57 -1.79 -11.37
CA GLN A 123 2.21 -1.99 -11.87
C GLN A 123 1.90 -3.48 -11.98
N MET A 124 2.79 -4.24 -12.61
CA MET A 124 2.55 -5.64 -12.93
C MET A 124 3.80 -6.47 -12.64
N ARG A 125 3.67 -7.50 -11.80
CA ARG A 125 4.76 -8.46 -11.55
C ARG A 125 4.27 -9.89 -11.73
N PRO A 126 4.15 -10.37 -12.98
CA PRO A 126 3.80 -11.74 -13.24
C PRO A 126 4.89 -12.65 -12.69
N VAL A 127 4.49 -13.72 -12.01
CA VAL A 127 5.37 -14.73 -11.44
C VAL A 127 4.95 -16.12 -11.91
N SER A 128 5.91 -17.01 -12.09
CA SER A 128 5.70 -18.40 -12.48
C SER A 128 6.24 -19.36 -11.41
N GLY A 129 5.76 -20.61 -11.41
CA GLY A 129 6.28 -21.64 -10.52
C GLY A 129 6.00 -21.40 -9.04
N VAL A 130 4.90 -20.72 -8.71
CA VAL A 130 4.36 -20.66 -7.35
C VAL A 130 3.93 -22.08 -6.95
N ARG A 131 4.42 -22.57 -5.81
CA ARG A 131 4.06 -23.87 -5.23
C ARG A 131 3.29 -23.67 -3.94
#